data_AF-A0A6V7K129-F1
#
_entry.id   AF-A0A6V7K129-F1
#
_cell.length_a   1.000
_cell.length_b   1.000
_cell.length_c   1.000
_cell.angle_alpha   90.00
_cell.angle_beta   90.00
_cell.angle_gamma   90.00
#
_symmetry.space_group_name_H-M   'P 1'
#
loop_
_entity.id
_entity.type
_entity.pdbx_description
1 polymer ?
#
loop_
_entity_poly.entity_id
_entity_poly.type
_entity_poly.pdbx_seq_one_letter_code
_entity_poly.pdbx_strand_id
1 'polypeptide(L)' 'ARMEVEDLFTDLADGKKLLKLLEIISGERLAKPNNGRMRVHKIENVNKSLAFLHTK' A
#
# COMPACT_ATOMS: atom_id res chain seq x y z
N ALA A 1 4.24 2.07 -13.93
CA ALA A 1 2.85 1.63 -13.71
C ALA A 1 1.99 2.88 -13.59
N ARG A 2 0.84 2.91 -14.26
CA ARG A 2 -0.11 4.02 -14.16
C ARG A 2 -0.61 4.08 -12.71
N MET A 3 -0.41 5.22 -12.04
CA MET A 3 -0.79 5.43 -10.63
C MET A 3 -2.21 5.99 -10.54
N GLU A 4 -3.13 5.33 -11.23
CA GLU A 4 -4.55 5.65 -11.22
C GLU A 4 -5.29 4.52 -10.50
N VAL A 5 -6.37 4.89 -9.82
CA VAL A 5 -7.28 3.96 -9.14
C VAL A 5 -8.59 4.03 -9.89
N GLU A 6 -8.95 2.94 -10.58
CA GLU A 6 -10.21 2.79 -11.28
C GLU A 6 -11.23 2.09 -10.38
N ASP A 7 -10.81 1.06 -9.64
CA ASP A 7 -11.63 0.34 -8.67
C ASP A 7 -10.87 0.16 -7.35
N LEU A 8 -11.40 0.79 -6.31
CA LEU A 8 -10.82 0.81 -4.97
C LEU A 8 -10.55 -0.60 -4.40
N PHE A 9 -11.45 -1.55 -4.64
CA PHE A 9 -11.37 -2.88 -4.05
C PHE A 9 -10.31 -3.76 -4.71
N THR A 10 -10.01 -3.53 -6.00
CA THR A 10 -9.05 -4.34 -6.74
C THR A 10 -7.68 -3.66 -6.80
N ASP A 11 -7.65 -2.33 -6.99
CA ASP A 11 -6.41 -1.57 -7.16
C ASP A 11 -5.62 -1.39 -5.87
N LEU A 12 -6.29 -1.31 -4.71
CA LEU A 12 -5.62 -1.17 -3.41
C LEU A 12 -5.39 -2.50 -2.70
N ALA A 13 -5.98 -3.61 -3.18
CA ALA A 13 -5.96 -4.90 -2.49
C ALA A 13 -4.58 -5.52 -2.30
N ASP A 14 -3.60 -5.18 -3.14
CA ASP A 14 -2.23 -5.68 -3.00
C ASP A 14 -1.34 -4.85 -2.05
N GLY A 15 -1.89 -3.75 -1.52
CA GLY A 15 -1.25 -2.83 -0.60
C GLY A 15 -0.20 -1.90 -1.20
N LYS A 16 0.18 -2.03 -2.49
CA LYS A 16 1.26 -1.23 -3.09
C LYS A 16 0.81 0.20 -3.37
N LYS A 17 -0.30 0.35 -4.08
CA LYS A 17 -0.90 1.66 -4.36
C LYS A 17 -1.35 2.33 -3.06
N LEU A 18 -1.84 1.55 -2.09
CA LEU A 18 -2.22 2.04 -0.76
C LEU A 18 -1.02 2.63 -0.01
N LEU A 19 0.10 1.92 0.09
CA LEU A 19 1.33 2.44 0.70
C LEU A 19 1.77 3.76 0.07
N LYS A 20 1.75 3.83 -1.27
CA LYS A 20 2.16 5.04 -1.98
C LYS A 20 1.19 6.20 -1.79
N LEU A 21 -0.10 5.92 -1.73
CA LEU A 21 -1.13 6.92 -1.41
C LEU A 21 -0.89 7.50 -0.01
N LEU A 22 -0.67 6.63 0.99
CA LEU A 22 -0.37 7.05 2.37
C LEU A 22 0.89 7.91 2.44
N GLU A 23 1.96 7.53 1.74
CA GLU A 23 3.20 8.32 1.62
C GLU A 23 2.95 9.72 1.06
N ILE A 24 2.13 9.84 0.01
CA ILE A 24 1.84 11.12 -0.63
C ILE A 24 1.00 12.02 0.29
N ILE A 25 -0.08 11.49 0.88
CA ILE A 25 -1.01 12.32 1.67
C ILE A 25 -0.43 12.72 3.03
N SER A 26 0.42 11.87 3.62
CA SER A 26 1.06 12.17 4.91
C SER A 26 2.32 13.03 4.76
N GLY A 27 2.95 13.02 3.58
CA GLY A 27 4.26 13.63 3.37
C GLY A 27 5.41 12.88 4.06
N GLU A 28 5.13 11.72 4.67
CA GLU A 28 6.12 10.89 5.36
C GLU A 28 6.59 9.75 4.47
N ARG A 29 7.86 9.37 4.60
CA ARG A 29 8.43 8.28 3.80
C ARG A 29 8.08 6.92 4.42
N LEU A 30 7.25 6.13 3.73
CA LEU A 30 6.90 4.78 4.17
C LEU A 30 7.91 3.73 3.70
N ALA A 31 7.82 2.54 4.30
CA ALA A 31 8.61 1.39 3.88
C ALA A 31 8.30 0.98 2.44
N LYS A 32 9.33 0.56 1.71
CA LYS A 32 9.16 0.11 0.32
C LYS A 32 8.21 -1.10 0.26
N PRO A 33 7.27 -1.13 -0.71
CA PRO A 33 6.40 -2.27 -0.92
C PRO A 33 7.19 -3.51 -1.34
N ASN A 34 6.75 -4.67 -0.88
CA ASN A 34 7.21 -5.96 -1.36
C ASN A 34 6.66 -6.20 -2.78
N ASN A 35 7.53 -6.56 -3.72
CA ASN A 35 7.19 -6.78 -5.12
C ASN A 35 6.80 -8.21 -5.48
N GLY A 36 6.90 -9.15 -4.54
CA GLY A 36 6.52 -10.54 -4.75
C GLY A 36 5.02 -10.71 -5.10
N ARG A 37 4.70 -11.80 -5.80
CA ARG A 37 3.36 -12.04 -6.38
C ARG A 37 2.46 -12.92 -5.51
N MET A 38 3.03 -13.64 -4.55
CA MET A 38 2.30 -14.50 -3.61
C MET A 38 1.39 -13.70 -2.67
N ARG A 39 0.35 -14.36 -2.15
CA ARG A 39 -0.60 -13.77 -1.19
C ARG A 39 0.08 -13.18 0.04
N VAL A 40 1.12 -13.83 0.55
CA VAL A 40 1.88 -13.35 1.72
C VAL A 40 2.48 -11.96 1.51
N HIS A 41 2.97 -11.64 0.30
CA HIS A 41 3.54 -10.33 -0.01
C HIS A 41 2.48 -9.23 -0.07
N LYS A 42 1.29 -9.55 -0.59
CA LYS A 42 0.14 -8.63 -0.59
C LYS A 42 -0.27 -8.31 0.85
N ILE A 43 -0.42 -9.35 1.69
CA ILE A 43 -0.74 -9.20 3.11
C ILE A 43 0.33 -8.37 3.82
N GLU A 44 1.62 -8.62 3.56
CA GLU A 44 2.71 -7.84 4.14
C GLU A 44 2.61 -6.34 3.80
N ASN A 45 2.28 -5.99 2.55
CA ASN A 45 2.11 -4.60 2.14
C ASN A 45 0.89 -3.94 2.79
N VAL A 46 -0.23 -4.65 2.89
CA VAL A 46 -1.43 -4.17 3.58
C VAL A 46 -1.14 -3.98 5.06
N ASN A 47 -0.47 -4.93 5.71
CA ASN A 47 -0.08 -4.83 7.12
C ASN A 47 0.83 -3.61 7.39
N LYS A 48 1.77 -3.29 6.49
CA LYS A 48 2.57 -2.06 6.60
C LYS A 48 1.70 -0.80 6.53
N SER A 49 0.71 -0.79 5.64
CA SER A 49 -0.23 0.33 5.51
C SER A 49 -1.07 0.50 6.79
N LEU A 50 -1.62 -0.61 7.30
CA LEU A 50 -2.41 -0.62 8.53
C LEU A 50 -1.57 -0.22 9.75
N ALA A 51 -0.34 -0.71 9.86
CA ALA A 51 0.58 -0.33 10.93
C ALA A 51 0.83 1.19 10.93
N PHE A 52 1.08 1.79 9.77
CA PHE A 52 1.20 3.24 9.64
C PHE A 52 -0.08 3.97 10.12
N LEU A 53 -1.24 3.53 9.65
CA LEU A 53 -2.54 4.12 10.05
C LEU A 53 -2.82 3.98 11.55
N HIS A 54 -2.37 2.91 12.20
CA HIS A 54 -2.52 2.73 13.64
C HIS A 54 -1.60 3.60 14.49
N THR A 55 -0.53 4.16 13.91
CA THR A 55 0.38 5.07 14.64
C THR A 55 -0.10 6.51 14.66
N LYS A 56 -1.22 6.82 14.00
CA LYS A 56 -1.82 8.15 13.89
C LYS A 56 -3.24 8.12 14.43
#